data_AF-A0A0D1XL48-F1
#
_entry.id   AF-A0A0D1XL48-F1
#
_cell.length_a   1.000
_cell.length_b   1.000
_cell.length_c   1.000
_cell.angle_alpha   90.00
_cell.angle_beta   90.00
_cell.angle_gamma   90.00
#
_symmetry.space_group_name_H-M   'P 1'
#
loop_
_entity.id
_entity.type
_entity.pdbx_description
1 polymer ?
#
loop_
_entity_poly.entity_id
_entity_poly.type
_entity_poly.pdbx_seq_one_letter_code
_entity_poly.pdbx_strand_id
1 'polypeptide(L)'
;MSEQTWEAPPEGSLCWIEIPARNAEKVRDFYIALFPSWKFKEEQSEQDDGTVVYQYTFERPERLGGGIVQMPKDCPEHSQSMGAGYTNYYMVDDVDEAVARVEKLGGKLVLPKRPQGKSGMFANVVDVEGNRFGLYQWLGNNPA
;
A
#
# COMPACT_ATOMS: atom_id res chain seq x y z
N MET A 1 30.52 -10.39 -4.30
CA MET A 1 29.07 -10.51 -4.03
C MET A 1 28.49 -9.15 -4.40
N SER A 2 27.89 -9.00 -5.57
CA SER A 2 27.29 -7.72 -5.97
C SER A 2 26.14 -7.41 -5.03
N GLU A 3 26.20 -6.29 -4.32
CA GLU A 3 25.04 -5.73 -3.61
C GLU A 3 23.95 -5.54 -4.65
N GLN A 4 22.91 -6.36 -4.59
CA GLN A 4 21.78 -6.25 -5.49
C GLN A 4 20.95 -5.07 -4.98
N THR A 5 21.18 -3.89 -5.54
CA THR A 5 20.37 -2.70 -5.25
C THR A 5 18.95 -2.98 -5.74
N TRP A 6 17.98 -2.80 -4.85
CA TRP A 6 16.58 -2.87 -5.24
C TRP A 6 16.29 -1.68 -6.16
N GLU A 7 15.75 -1.96 -7.35
CA GLU A 7 15.30 -0.95 -8.30
C GLU A 7 13.77 -0.90 -8.26
N ALA A 8 13.23 0.32 -8.20
CA ALA A 8 11.81 0.53 -8.30
C ALA A 8 11.31 0.07 -9.69
N PRO A 9 10.17 -0.63 -9.77
CA PRO A 9 9.59 -0.98 -11.06
C PRO A 9 9.12 0.29 -11.81
N PRO A 10 8.95 0.24 -13.14
CA PRO A 10 8.50 1.39 -13.92
C PRO A 10 7.14 1.96 -13.47
N GLU A 11 6.89 3.25 -13.74
CA GLU A 11 5.58 3.89 -13.53
C GLU A 11 4.42 3.03 -14.11
N GLY A 12 3.34 2.92 -13.33
CA GLY A 12 2.17 2.09 -13.63
C GLY A 12 2.29 0.64 -13.17
N SER A 13 3.45 0.19 -12.69
CA SER A 13 3.64 -1.18 -12.19
C SER A 13 3.00 -1.37 -10.81
N LEU A 14 2.32 -2.51 -10.59
CA LEU A 14 1.86 -2.91 -9.27
C LEU A 14 3.06 -3.11 -8.34
N CYS A 15 3.09 -2.41 -7.20
CA CYS A 15 4.21 -2.46 -6.27
C CYS A 15 3.84 -2.87 -4.84
N TRP A 16 2.56 -2.78 -4.46
CA TRP A 16 2.10 -3.15 -3.11
C TRP A 16 0.62 -3.53 -3.08
N ILE A 17 0.28 -4.55 -2.29
CA ILE A 17 -1.11 -4.99 -2.08
C ILE A 17 -1.49 -4.80 -0.61
N GLU A 18 -2.28 -3.79 -0.33
CA GLU A 18 -2.75 -3.49 1.03
C GLU A 18 -4.11 -4.15 1.31
N ILE A 19 -4.24 -4.66 2.53
CA ILE A 19 -5.48 -5.24 3.05
C ILE A 19 -5.87 -4.45 4.31
N PRO A 20 -6.80 -3.49 4.22
CA PRO A 20 -7.32 -2.81 5.39
C PRO A 20 -8.13 -3.76 6.27
N ALA A 21 -7.88 -3.75 7.58
CA ALA A 21 -8.52 -4.65 8.53
C ALA A 21 -8.84 -3.94 9.86
N ARG A 22 -10.03 -4.20 10.42
CA ARG A 22 -10.36 -3.76 11.79
C ARG A 22 -9.65 -4.58 12.87
N ASN A 23 -9.30 -5.81 12.55
CA ASN A 23 -8.47 -6.66 13.39
C ASN A 23 -7.41 -7.29 12.48
N ALA A 24 -6.30 -6.57 12.31
CA ALA A 24 -5.25 -6.95 11.39
C ALA A 24 -4.61 -8.31 11.76
N GLU A 25 -4.50 -8.61 13.05
CA GLU A 25 -3.99 -9.89 13.54
C GLU A 25 -4.87 -11.08 13.12
N LYS A 26 -6.20 -10.99 13.31
CA LYS A 26 -7.11 -12.06 12.88
C LYS A 26 -7.08 -12.27 11.36
N VAL A 27 -6.95 -11.19 10.59
CA VAL A 27 -6.85 -11.28 9.13
C VAL A 27 -5.50 -11.89 8.71
N ARG A 28 -4.40 -11.59 9.42
CA ARG A 28 -3.11 -12.26 9.24
C ARG A 28 -3.25 -13.76 9.44
N ASP A 29 -3.82 -14.18 10.55
CA ASP A 29 -3.97 -15.60 10.90
C ASP A 29 -4.83 -16.34 9.88
N PHE A 30 -5.88 -15.68 9.38
CA PHE A 30 -6.68 -16.20 8.29
C PHE A 30 -5.86 -16.47 7.03
N TYR A 31 -5.05 -15.51 6.57
CA TYR A 31 -4.24 -15.68 5.36
C TYR A 31 -3.07 -16.65 5.55
N ILE A 32 -2.47 -16.72 6.74
CA ILE A 32 -1.48 -17.76 7.08
C ILE A 32 -2.09 -19.16 6.94
N ALA A 33 -3.30 -19.36 7.47
CA ALA A 33 -3.99 -20.64 7.39
C ALA A 33 -4.45 -20.98 5.97
N LEU A 34 -4.80 -19.98 5.17
CA LEU A 34 -5.35 -20.17 3.82
C LEU A 34 -4.27 -20.38 2.76
N PHE A 35 -3.16 -19.63 2.82
CA PHE A 35 -2.18 -19.58 1.74
C PHE A 35 -0.76 -19.98 2.20
N PRO A 36 -0.33 -21.23 1.96
CA PRO A 36 0.98 -21.72 2.44
C PRO A 36 2.19 -21.01 1.79
N SER A 37 1.99 -20.37 0.64
CA SER A 37 3.02 -19.62 -0.09
C SER A 37 3.14 -18.16 0.34
N TRP A 38 2.22 -17.64 1.15
CA TRP A 38 2.36 -16.29 1.71
C TRP A 38 3.37 -16.32 2.85
N LYS A 39 4.36 -15.43 2.79
CA LYS A 39 5.40 -15.32 3.81
C LYS A 39 5.23 -14.00 4.55
N PHE A 40 4.70 -14.09 5.76
CA PHE A 40 4.59 -12.96 6.68
C PHE A 40 5.92 -12.72 7.37
N LYS A 41 6.25 -11.44 7.63
CA LYS A 41 7.33 -11.11 8.55
C LYS A 41 6.93 -11.52 9.97
N GLU A 42 7.92 -11.95 10.76
CA GLU A 42 7.69 -12.38 12.15
C GLU A 42 7.15 -11.23 13.02
N GLU A 43 7.75 -10.05 12.85
CA GLU A 43 7.35 -8.85 13.57
C GLU A 43 6.44 -7.96 12.72
N GLN A 44 5.44 -7.38 13.38
CA GLN A 44 4.69 -6.27 12.82
C GLN A 44 5.55 -5.01 12.77
N SER A 45 5.27 -4.14 11.80
CA SER A 45 5.82 -2.78 11.79
C SER A 45 4.77 -1.78 12.26
N GLU A 46 5.21 -0.72 12.93
CA GLU A 46 4.38 0.43 13.27
C GLU A 46 4.82 1.64 12.44
N GLN A 47 3.88 2.34 11.82
CA GLN A 47 4.16 3.60 11.13
C GLN A 47 4.22 4.76 12.13
N ASP A 48 4.74 5.92 11.72
CA ASP A 48 4.91 7.10 12.57
C ASP A 48 3.60 7.60 13.20
N ASP A 49 2.44 7.27 12.60
CA ASP A 49 1.11 7.62 13.10
C ASP A 49 0.50 6.54 14.03
N GLY A 50 1.27 5.53 14.42
CA GLY A 50 0.83 4.41 15.26
C GLY A 50 0.09 3.31 14.49
N THR A 51 0.03 3.39 13.15
CA THR A 51 -0.62 2.37 12.34
C THR A 51 0.17 1.06 12.34
N VAL A 52 -0.46 -0.01 12.83
CA VAL A 52 0.10 -1.36 12.82
C VAL A 52 -0.06 -2.00 11.45
N VAL A 53 1.01 -2.62 10.95
CA VAL A 53 1.04 -3.31 9.66
C VAL A 53 1.69 -4.69 9.79
N TYR A 54 0.98 -5.74 9.36
CA TYR A 54 1.56 -7.08 9.16
C TYR A 54 1.98 -7.25 7.71
N GLN A 55 3.29 -7.19 7.45
CA GLN A 55 3.82 -7.28 6.09
C GLN A 55 3.93 -8.74 5.63
N TYR A 56 3.65 -8.95 4.35
CA TYR A 56 3.79 -10.25 3.70
C TYR A 56 4.42 -10.12 2.31
N THR A 57 4.97 -11.23 1.83
CA THR A 57 5.53 -11.39 0.49
C THR A 57 5.00 -12.67 -0.15
N PHE A 58 5.12 -12.75 -1.47
CA PHE A 58 4.80 -13.94 -2.23
C PHE A 58 6.06 -14.72 -2.58
N GLU A 59 5.92 -16.04 -2.74
CA GLU A 59 6.98 -16.85 -3.35
C GLU A 59 7.26 -16.40 -4.79
N ARG A 60 6.20 -16.11 -5.56
CA ARG A 60 6.25 -15.46 -6.87
C ARG A 60 4.99 -14.59 -7.10
N PRO A 61 5.09 -13.45 -7.79
CA PRO A 61 6.32 -12.84 -8.30
C PRO A 61 7.23 -12.34 -7.16
N GLU A 62 8.54 -12.44 -7.38
CA GLU A 62 9.52 -11.93 -6.42
C GLU A 62 9.38 -10.41 -6.27
N ARG A 63 9.72 -9.89 -5.09
CA ARG A 63 9.70 -8.45 -4.74
C ARG A 63 8.32 -7.79 -4.71
N LEU A 64 7.24 -8.49 -5.06
CA LEU A 64 5.88 -8.04 -4.77
C LEU A 64 5.48 -8.54 -3.38
N GLY A 65 4.81 -7.66 -2.64
CA GLY A 65 4.29 -7.97 -1.32
C GLY A 65 3.18 -7.02 -0.95
N GLY A 66 2.86 -7.02 0.32
CA GLY A 66 1.73 -6.28 0.83
C GLY A 66 1.74 -6.16 2.34
N GLY A 67 0.69 -5.54 2.85
CA GLY A 67 0.51 -5.33 4.27
C GLY A 67 -0.95 -5.41 4.65
N ILE A 68 -1.21 -6.10 5.76
CA ILE A 68 -2.51 -6.00 6.42
C ILE A 68 -2.42 -4.81 7.37
N VAL A 69 -3.20 -3.77 7.07
CA VAL A 69 -3.14 -2.48 7.78
C VAL A 69 -4.28 -2.40 8.77
N GLN A 70 -3.93 -2.17 10.03
CA GLN A 70 -4.91 -1.93 11.09
C GLN A 70 -5.59 -0.58 10.85
N MET A 71 -6.88 -0.61 10.54
CA MET A 71 -7.65 0.62 10.36
C MET A 71 -7.77 1.38 11.69
N PRO A 72 -7.73 2.73 11.65
CA PRO A 72 -8.08 3.56 12.80
C PRO A 72 -9.45 3.20 13.36
N LYS A 73 -9.60 3.26 14.70
CA LYS A 73 -10.84 2.83 15.39
C LYS A 73 -12.06 3.65 14.98
N ASP A 74 -11.84 4.92 14.67
CA ASP A 74 -12.82 5.93 14.26
C ASP A 74 -13.18 5.87 12.76
N CYS A 75 -12.51 5.01 11.98
CA CYS A 75 -12.86 4.80 10.58
C CYS A 75 -14.27 4.19 10.44
N PRO A 76 -15.21 4.84 9.70
CA PRO A 76 -16.56 4.32 9.49
C PRO A 76 -16.58 3.00 8.71
N GLU A 77 -17.44 2.06 9.12
CA GLU A 77 -17.55 0.70 8.56
C GLU A 77 -17.89 0.66 7.06
N HIS A 78 -18.51 1.71 6.55
CA HIS A 78 -18.92 1.83 5.14
C HIS A 78 -18.17 2.94 4.39
N SER A 79 -17.13 3.54 4.99
CA SER A 79 -16.32 4.54 4.30
C SER A 79 -15.29 3.85 3.40
N GLN A 80 -15.59 3.78 2.10
CA GLN A 80 -14.67 3.25 1.08
C GLN A 80 -13.32 3.99 1.06
N SER A 81 -13.27 5.22 1.61
CA SER A 81 -12.03 6.01 1.69
C SER A 81 -10.92 5.31 2.46
N MET A 82 -11.27 4.39 3.36
CA MET A 82 -10.32 3.56 4.10
C MET A 82 -10.72 2.07 4.13
N GLY A 83 -11.99 1.70 3.91
CA GLY A 83 -12.50 0.34 4.11
C GLY A 83 -13.47 -0.19 3.06
N ALA A 84 -13.00 -1.19 2.31
CA ALA A 84 -13.65 -2.42 1.84
C ALA A 84 -12.83 -2.95 0.64
N GLY A 85 -12.35 -4.19 0.71
CA GLY A 85 -11.54 -4.80 -0.35
C GLY A 85 -10.05 -4.48 -0.26
N TYR A 86 -9.30 -4.97 -1.25
CA TYR A 86 -7.85 -4.76 -1.39
C TYR A 86 -7.56 -3.37 -1.97
N THR A 87 -6.46 -2.75 -1.54
CA THR A 87 -5.92 -1.55 -2.18
C THR A 87 -4.63 -1.91 -2.90
N ASN A 88 -4.67 -1.94 -4.22
CA ASN A 88 -3.48 -2.11 -5.04
C ASN A 88 -2.80 -0.77 -5.24
N TYR A 89 -1.51 -0.69 -4.95
CA TYR A 89 -0.71 0.50 -5.22
C TYR A 89 0.15 0.31 -6.46
N TYR A 90 0.16 1.35 -7.29
CA TYR A 90 0.97 1.42 -8.50
C TYR A 90 2.09 2.44 -8.32
N MET A 91 3.29 2.08 -8.80
CA MET A 91 4.45 2.96 -8.79
C MET A 91 4.21 4.17 -9.70
N VAL A 92 4.61 5.35 -9.26
CA VAL A 92 4.60 6.60 -10.03
C VAL A 92 5.87 7.39 -9.76
N ASP A 93 6.34 8.15 -10.74
CA ASP A 93 7.54 8.96 -10.58
C ASP A 93 7.29 10.15 -9.64
N ASP A 94 6.07 10.72 -9.67
CA ASP A 94 5.60 11.78 -8.78
C ASP A 94 4.11 11.63 -8.42
N VAL A 95 3.79 11.63 -7.11
CA VAL A 95 2.39 11.47 -6.66
C VAL A 95 1.52 12.67 -7.02
N ASP A 96 2.03 13.91 -6.94
CA ASP A 96 1.22 15.09 -7.23
C ASP A 96 0.87 15.15 -8.73
N GLU A 97 1.84 14.86 -9.59
CA GLU A 97 1.60 14.79 -11.04
C GLU A 97 0.60 13.67 -11.40
N ALA A 98 0.74 12.50 -10.77
CA ALA A 98 -0.17 11.38 -10.98
C ALA A 98 -1.58 11.70 -10.49
N VAL A 99 -1.75 12.33 -9.33
CA VAL A 99 -3.06 12.78 -8.82
C VAL A 99 -3.70 13.80 -9.76
N ALA A 100 -2.94 14.79 -10.22
CA ALA A 100 -3.45 15.77 -11.19
C ALA A 100 -3.93 15.09 -12.50
N ARG A 101 -3.22 14.04 -12.94
CA ARG A 101 -3.60 13.23 -14.10
C ARG A 101 -4.90 12.45 -13.84
N VAL A 102 -5.05 11.86 -12.66
CA VAL A 102 -6.28 11.16 -12.24
C VAL A 102 -7.48 12.10 -12.27
N GLU A 103 -7.37 13.27 -11.67
CA GLU A 103 -8.47 14.26 -11.62
C GLU A 103 -8.85 14.76 -13.01
N LYS A 104 -7.86 15.04 -13.87
CA LYS A 104 -8.08 15.43 -15.26
C LYS A 104 -8.83 14.35 -16.07
N LEU A 105 -8.64 13.08 -15.73
CA LEU A 105 -9.31 11.94 -16.37
C LEU A 105 -10.68 11.61 -15.76
N GLY A 106 -11.15 12.37 -14.77
CA GLY A 106 -12.46 12.19 -14.14
C GLY A 106 -12.44 11.30 -12.89
N GLY A 107 -11.27 10.82 -12.47
CA GLY A 107 -11.09 10.20 -11.17
C GLY A 107 -11.06 11.23 -10.04
N LYS A 108 -10.92 10.77 -8.79
CA LYS A 108 -10.93 11.64 -7.61
C LYS A 108 -9.87 11.25 -6.59
N LEU A 109 -9.26 12.25 -5.96
CA LEU A 109 -8.45 12.06 -4.75
C LEU A 109 -9.34 11.67 -3.57
N VAL A 110 -8.91 10.66 -2.82
CA VAL A 110 -9.65 10.11 -1.68
C VAL A 110 -8.84 10.21 -0.39
N LEU A 111 -7.60 9.77 -0.42
CA LEU A 111 -6.62 10.01 0.64
C LEU A 111 -5.53 10.92 0.08
N PRO A 112 -5.37 12.15 0.61
CA PRO A 112 -4.31 13.05 0.19
C PRO A 112 -2.92 12.44 0.31
N LYS A 113 -1.97 12.97 -0.45
CA LYS A 113 -0.58 12.56 -0.40
C LYS A 113 -0.04 12.57 1.03
N ARG A 114 0.52 11.45 1.48
CA ARG A 114 1.12 11.26 2.80
C ARG A 114 2.50 10.59 2.68
N PRO A 115 3.42 10.87 3.61
CA PRO A 115 4.69 10.16 3.67
C PRO A 115 4.49 8.74 4.21
N GLN A 116 5.24 7.79 3.66
CA GLN A 116 5.49 6.48 4.27
C GLN A 116 6.88 6.52 4.92
N GLY A 117 6.95 7.12 6.11
CA GLY A 117 8.22 7.44 6.76
C GLY A 117 9.13 8.25 5.82
N LYS A 118 10.40 7.83 5.68
CA LYS A 118 11.37 8.45 4.75
C LYS A 118 11.45 7.78 3.38
N SER A 119 10.76 6.65 3.21
CA SER A 119 10.98 5.74 2.08
C SER A 119 10.22 6.16 0.82
N GLY A 120 9.05 6.78 0.99
CA GLY A 120 8.19 7.11 -0.14
C GLY A 120 7.02 8.02 0.22
N MET A 121 6.27 8.40 -0.80
CA MET A 121 5.00 9.13 -0.70
C MET A 121 3.89 8.25 -1.27
N PHE A 122 2.68 8.36 -0.72
CA PHE A 122 1.52 7.65 -1.27
C PHE A 122 0.25 8.48 -1.20
N ALA A 123 -0.69 8.17 -2.08
CA ALA A 123 -2.05 8.71 -2.06
C ALA A 123 -3.05 7.60 -2.43
N ASN A 124 -4.32 7.75 -2.05
CA ASN A 124 -5.39 6.92 -2.61
C ASN A 124 -6.33 7.75 -3.45
N VAL A 125 -6.75 7.15 -4.56
CA VAL A 125 -7.64 7.75 -5.54
C VAL A 125 -8.74 6.74 -5.92
N VAL A 126 -9.75 7.21 -6.61
CA VAL A 126 -10.73 6.37 -7.32
C VAL A 126 -10.76 6.71 -8.80
N ASP A 127 -11.01 5.69 -9.63
CA ASP A 127 -11.27 5.87 -11.06
C ASP A 127 -12.69 6.39 -11.33
N VAL A 128 -13.06 6.46 -12.61
CA VAL A 128 -14.37 6.96 -13.07
C VAL A 128 -15.56 6.09 -12.64
N GLU A 129 -15.32 4.83 -12.27
CA GLU A 129 -16.34 3.88 -11.79
C GLU A 129 -16.33 3.76 -10.25
N GLY A 130 -15.40 4.45 -9.57
CA GLY A 130 -15.26 4.39 -8.12
C GLY A 130 -14.34 3.28 -7.61
N ASN A 131 -13.57 2.60 -8.47
CA ASN A 131 -12.60 1.60 -8.02
C ASN A 131 -11.44 2.30 -7.31
N ARG A 132 -11.20 1.96 -6.04
CA ARG A 132 -10.10 2.51 -5.24
C ARG A 132 -8.77 1.87 -5.62
N PHE A 133 -7.74 2.69 -5.75
CA PHE A 133 -6.35 2.25 -5.87
C PHE A 133 -5.40 3.26 -5.24
N GLY A 134 -4.15 2.85 -5.05
CA GLY A 134 -3.08 3.65 -4.51
C GLY A 134 -2.07 4.08 -5.56
N LEU A 135 -1.50 5.26 -5.35
CA LEU A 135 -0.33 5.77 -6.06
C LEU A 135 0.83 5.77 -5.07
N TYR A 136 1.99 5.27 -5.49
CA TYR A 136 3.17 5.21 -4.64
C TYR A 136 4.39 5.76 -5.38
N GLN A 137 5.09 6.70 -4.76
CA GLN A 137 6.37 7.23 -5.23
C GLN A 137 7.45 6.79 -4.28
N TRP A 138 8.43 6.06 -4.81
CA TRP A 138 9.64 5.70 -4.07
C TRP A 138 10.62 6.88 -4.05
N LEU A 139 11.06 7.30 -2.86
CA LEU A 139 12.01 8.40 -2.69
C LEU A 139 13.47 7.91 -2.54
N GLY A 140 13.70 6.60 -2.50
CA GLY A 140 15.03 6.05 -2.22
C GLY A 140 15.39 6.05 -0.74
N ASN A 141 16.50 5.38 -0.41
CA ASN A 141 17.23 5.65 0.83
C ASN A 141 17.93 7.01 0.67
N ASN A 142 17.19 8.11 0.80
CA ASN A 142 17.79 9.43 0.90
C ASN A 142 18.06 9.70 2.39
N PRO A 143 19.30 9.52 2.89
CA PRO A 143 19.61 9.98 4.23
C PRO A 143 19.46 11.50 4.22
N ALA A 144 18.53 12.00 5.03
CA ALA A 144 18.49 13.42 5.37
C ALA A 144 19.82 13.87 5.99
#